data_AF-A0AAW3HZZ7-F1
#
_entry.id   AF-A0AAW3HZZ7-F1
#
_cell.length_a   1.000
_cell.length_b   1.000
_cell.length_c   1.000
_cell.angle_alpha   90.00
_cell.angle_beta   90.00
_cell.angle_gamma   90.00
#
_symmetry.space_group_name_H-M   'P 1'
#
loop_
_entity.id
_entity.type
_entity.pdbx_description
1 polymer ?
#
loop_
_entity_poly.entity_id
_entity_poly.type
_entity_poly.pdbx_seq_one_letter_code
_entity_poly.pdbx_strand_id
1 'polypeptide(L)'
;MSCDVVLYTHLACVQCELSKNELAERGIEFTERSAADFAQALAAKGYDTAPVLAVAVENELVAWQGHRPDLVELLADLMDLGPVSVHGLRDRETANEAVLTRIQVMEEIGKHQLDAQDFFADCGNQPLYRGQALMDWLGY
;
A
#
# COMPACT_ATOMS: atom_id res chain seq x y z
N MET A 1 6.84 -10.63 -10.43
CA MET A 1 5.68 -9.73 -10.51
C MET A 1 6.12 -8.46 -11.21
N SER A 2 5.32 -7.86 -12.10
CA SER A 2 5.64 -6.54 -12.66
C SER A 2 4.88 -5.48 -11.87
N CYS A 3 5.49 -4.94 -10.82
CA CYS A 3 4.99 -3.74 -10.15
C CYS A 3 5.67 -2.52 -10.75
N ASP A 4 4.88 -1.55 -11.23
CA ASP A 4 5.40 -0.24 -11.62
C ASP A 4 5.26 0.71 -10.44
N VAL A 5 6.39 1.11 -9.86
CA VAL A 5 6.46 2.01 -8.71
C VAL A 5 6.83 3.41 -9.22
N VAL A 6 5.98 4.38 -8.94
CA VAL A 6 6.18 5.79 -9.30
C VAL A 6 6.19 6.63 -8.04
N LEU A 7 7.25 7.42 -7.86
CA LEU A 7 7.38 8.39 -6.78
C LEU A 7 7.24 9.80 -7.34
N TYR A 8 6.17 10.49 -6.98
CA TYR A 8 5.94 11.89 -7.33
C TYR A 8 6.58 12.80 -6.28
N THR A 9 7.48 13.68 -6.69
CA THR A 9 8.31 14.51 -5.79
C THR A 9 8.26 16.00 -6.15
N HIS A 10 8.72 16.83 -5.22
CA HIS A 10 9.05 18.24 -5.47
C HIS A 10 10.54 18.49 -5.22
N LEU A 11 11.06 19.57 -5.80
CA LEU A 11 12.40 20.06 -5.50
C LEU A 11 12.50 20.51 -4.03
N ALA A 12 13.66 20.30 -3.42
CA ALA A 12 13.97 20.69 -2.04
C ALA A 12 12.96 20.16 -0.99
N CYS A 13 12.43 18.95 -1.21
CA CYS A 13 11.46 18.29 -0.35
C CYS A 13 12.15 17.23 0.53
N VAL A 14 12.31 17.51 1.83
CA VAL A 14 12.98 16.58 2.78
C VAL A 14 12.27 15.22 2.84
N GLN A 15 10.94 15.20 2.89
CA GLN A 15 10.19 13.94 2.91
C GLN A 15 10.35 13.13 1.62
N CYS A 16 10.55 13.81 0.48
CA CYS A 16 10.78 13.15 -0.79
C CYS A 16 12.13 12.43 -0.78
N GLU A 17 13.18 13.07 -0.25
CA GLU A 17 14.50 12.45 -0.10
C GLU A 17 14.46 11.27 0.89
N LEU A 18 13.73 11.39 2.01
CA LEU A 18 13.53 10.27 2.93
C LEU A 18 12.84 9.08 2.25
N SER A 19 11.77 9.32 1.48
CA SER A 19 11.09 8.25 0.75
C SER A 19 11.96 7.62 -0.34
N LYS A 20 12.80 8.40 -1.04
CA LYS A 20 13.77 7.85 -2.00
C LYS A 20 14.77 6.93 -1.34
N ASN A 21 15.34 7.36 -0.21
CA ASN A 21 16.31 6.56 0.54
C ASN A 21 15.67 5.26 1.05
N GLU A 22 14.45 5.32 1.60
CA GLU A 22 13.74 4.15 2.12
C GLU A 22 13.47 3.10 1.03
N LEU A 23 13.05 3.55 -0.17
CA LEU A 23 12.84 2.68 -1.33
C LEU A 23 14.16 2.06 -1.79
N ALA A 24 15.23 2.87 -1.88
CA ALA A 24 16.54 2.42 -2.32
C ALA A 24 17.17 1.42 -1.34
N GLU A 25 17.04 1.64 -0.03
CA GLU A 25 17.54 0.73 1.01
C GLU A 25 16.87 -0.65 0.96
N ARG A 26 15.63 -0.71 0.47
CA ARG A 26 14.88 -1.96 0.22
C ARG A 26 15.07 -2.53 -1.19
N GLY A 27 15.90 -1.91 -2.02
CA GLY A 27 16.12 -2.35 -3.39
C GLY A 27 14.89 -2.19 -4.31
N ILE A 28 13.93 -1.34 -3.94
CA ILE A 28 12.74 -1.09 -4.75
C ILE A 28 13.12 -0.12 -5.87
N GLU A 29 13.08 -0.61 -7.11
CA GLU A 29 13.23 0.24 -8.29
C GLU A 29 11.96 1.10 -8.48
N PHE A 30 12.14 2.39 -8.73
CA PHE A 30 11.03 3.31 -8.94
C PHE A 30 11.35 4.36 -10.01
N THR A 31 10.28 4.87 -10.62
CA THR A 31 10.34 6.00 -11.54
C THR A 31 10.02 7.29 -10.78
N GLU A 32 10.97 8.24 -10.73
CA GLU A 32 10.71 9.57 -10.20
C GLU A 32 9.95 10.44 -11.23
N ARG A 33 8.93 11.16 -10.75
CA ARG A 33 8.16 12.14 -11.53
C ARG A 33 7.95 13.43 -10.75
N SER A 34 7.87 14.56 -11.45
CA SER A 34 7.51 15.84 -10.85
C SER A 34 6.04 15.82 -10.41
N ALA A 35 5.77 16.02 -9.13
CA ALA A 35 4.39 16.17 -8.63
C ALA A 35 3.69 17.41 -9.22
N ALA A 36 4.46 18.44 -9.59
CA ALA A 36 3.91 19.65 -10.22
C ALA A 36 3.33 19.36 -11.61
N ASP A 37 3.98 18.49 -12.38
CA ASP A 37 3.55 18.13 -13.75
C ASP A 37 2.25 17.30 -13.73
N PHE A 38 1.96 16.65 -12.59
CA PHE A 38 0.79 15.79 -12.39
C PHE A 38 -0.20 16.35 -11.36
N ALA A 39 -0.08 17.63 -10.99
CA ALA A 39 -0.83 18.22 -9.87
C ALA A 39 -2.35 18.04 -10.00
N GLN A 40 -2.92 18.21 -11.20
CA GLN A 40 -4.36 18.02 -11.42
C GLN A 40 -4.80 16.56 -11.21
N ALA A 41 -4.01 15.59 -11.68
CA ALA A 41 -4.32 14.17 -11.55
C ALA A 41 -4.17 13.69 -10.09
N LEU A 42 -3.16 14.19 -9.39
CA LEU A 42 -2.93 13.93 -7.97
C LEU A 42 -4.06 14.52 -7.11
N ALA A 43 -4.42 15.79 -7.33
CA ALA A 43 -5.50 16.45 -6.62
C ALA A 43 -6.86 15.78 -6.84
N ALA A 44 -7.14 15.29 -8.06
CA ALA A 44 -8.36 14.54 -8.35
C ALA A 44 -8.48 13.23 -7.56
N LYS A 45 -7.36 12.68 -7.09
CA LYS A 45 -7.29 11.50 -6.21
C LYS A 45 -7.21 11.86 -4.72
N GLY A 46 -7.27 13.15 -4.39
CA GLY A 46 -7.19 13.65 -3.01
C GLY A 46 -5.75 13.85 -2.51
N TYR A 47 -4.75 13.81 -3.39
CA TYR A 47 -3.36 14.07 -3.00
C TYR A 47 -2.97 15.51 -3.31
N ASP A 48 -2.52 16.24 -2.29
CA ASP A 48 -2.21 17.67 -2.38
C ASP A 48 -0.77 18.01 -1.96
N THR A 49 -0.02 17.08 -1.36
CA THR A 49 1.40 17.27 -1.04
C THR A 49 2.26 16.12 -1.53
N ALA A 50 3.48 16.43 -1.94
CA ALA A 50 4.51 15.42 -2.19
C ALA A 50 5.23 15.01 -0.88
N PRO A 51 5.80 13.79 -0.79
CA PRO A 51 5.82 12.77 -1.83
C PRO A 51 4.47 12.05 -1.98
N VAL A 52 4.15 11.58 -3.18
CA VAL A 52 3.07 10.60 -3.41
C VAL A 52 3.71 9.37 -4.03
N LEU A 53 3.57 8.22 -3.38
CA LEU A 53 3.94 6.94 -3.97
C LEU A 53 2.71 6.32 -4.63
N ALA A 54 2.86 5.83 -5.85
CA ALA A 54 1.85 5.08 -6.56
C ALA A 54 2.44 3.78 -7.11
N VAL A 55 1.73 2.68 -6.90
CA VAL A 55 2.15 1.34 -7.29
C VAL A 55 1.01 0.66 -8.03
N ALA A 56 1.27 0.18 -9.23
CA ALA A 56 0.38 -0.74 -9.92
C ALA A 56 0.65 -2.17 -9.44
N VAL A 57 -0.31 -2.78 -8.73
CA VAL A 57 -0.27 -4.16 -8.26
C VAL A 57 -1.38 -4.93 -8.97
N GLU A 58 -1.02 -5.82 -9.89
CA GLU A 58 -1.96 -6.51 -10.77
C GLU A 58 -2.95 -5.55 -11.47
N ASN A 59 -4.22 -5.52 -11.03
CA ASN A 59 -5.28 -4.66 -11.56
C ASN A 59 -5.66 -3.51 -10.60
N GLU A 60 -4.88 -3.27 -9.56
CA GLU A 60 -5.13 -2.25 -8.54
C GLU A 60 -4.04 -1.18 -8.54
N LEU A 61 -4.46 0.08 -8.35
CA LEU A 61 -3.56 1.20 -8.09
C LEU A 61 -3.54 1.47 -6.58
N VAL A 62 -2.44 1.08 -5.95
CA VAL A 62 -2.16 1.38 -4.54
C VAL A 62 -1.39 2.69 -4.48
N ALA A 63 -1.82 3.65 -3.66
CA ALA A 63 -1.12 4.92 -3.53
C ALA A 63 -1.29 5.54 -2.15
N TRP A 64 -0.31 6.35 -1.73
CA TRP A 64 -0.35 7.13 -0.51
C TRP A 64 0.49 8.41 -0.61
N GLN A 65 0.19 9.35 0.27
CA GLN A 65 0.88 10.63 0.41
C GLN A 65 1.76 10.66 1.67
N GLY A 66 2.86 11.41 1.59
CA GLY A 66 3.83 11.60 2.67
C GLY A 66 4.87 10.48 2.76
N HIS A 67 5.90 10.73 3.58
CA HIS A 67 6.87 9.70 3.94
C HIS A 67 6.25 8.71 4.94
N ARG A 68 6.05 7.46 4.50
CA ARG A 68 5.40 6.38 5.25
C ARG A 68 6.27 5.12 5.22
N PRO A 69 7.30 5.03 6.08
CA PRO A 69 8.23 3.91 6.08
C PRO A 69 7.53 2.57 6.37
N ASP A 70 6.46 2.61 7.17
CA ASP A 70 5.59 1.47 7.47
C ASP A 70 4.91 0.89 6.22
N LEU A 71 4.44 1.75 5.31
CA LEU A 71 3.85 1.31 4.03
C LEU A 71 4.90 0.86 3.02
N VAL A 72 6.12 1.43 3.08
CA VAL A 72 7.24 1.00 2.22
C VAL A 72 7.73 -0.39 2.63
N GLU A 73 7.75 -0.71 3.93
CA GLU A 73 8.01 -2.07 4.42
C GLU A 73 6.97 -3.07 3.90
N LEU A 74 5.67 -2.75 4.02
CA LEU A 74 4.60 -3.59 3.46
C LEU A 74 4.73 -3.75 1.94
N LEU A 75 5.13 -2.71 1.22
CA LEU A 75 5.35 -2.80 -0.22
C LEU A 75 6.51 -3.74 -0.57
N ALA A 76 7.62 -3.69 0.17
CA ALA A 76 8.76 -4.59 -0.04
C ALA A 76 8.31 -6.05 0.12
N ASP A 77 7.62 -6.35 1.22
CA ASP A 77 7.11 -7.70 1.47
C ASP A 77 6.11 -8.16 0.40
N LEU A 78 5.25 -7.25 -0.07
CA LEU A 78 4.32 -7.54 -1.18
C LEU A 78 5.08 -7.90 -2.47
N MET A 79 6.15 -7.16 -2.78
CA MET A 79 6.96 -7.40 -3.98
C MET A 79 7.73 -8.71 -3.90
N ASP A 80 8.21 -9.09 -2.71
CA ASP A 80 8.95 -10.32 -2.46
C ASP A 80 8.05 -11.57 -2.41
N LEU A 81 6.94 -11.50 -1.67
CA LEU A 81 6.04 -12.64 -1.42
C LEU A 81 4.99 -12.83 -2.51
N GLY A 82 4.65 -11.76 -3.23
CA GLY A 82 3.54 -11.76 -4.16
C GLY A 82 2.20 -11.37 -3.51
N PRO A 83 1.19 -10.97 -4.31
CA PRO A 83 -0.15 -10.77 -3.80
C PRO A 83 -0.71 -12.10 -3.29
N VAL A 84 -1.50 -12.02 -2.21
CA VAL A 84 -2.19 -13.18 -1.65
C VAL A 84 -3.12 -13.78 -2.69
N SER A 85 -2.94 -15.07 -2.99
CA SER A 85 -3.84 -15.78 -3.92
C SER A 85 -5.27 -15.84 -3.36
N VAL A 86 -6.26 -16.10 -4.20
CA VAL A 86 -7.70 -16.22 -3.84
C VAL A 86 -7.95 -17.24 -2.71
N HIS A 87 -7.01 -18.14 -2.42
CA HIS A 87 -7.06 -19.12 -1.34
C HIS A 87 -5.99 -18.91 -0.25
N GLY A 88 -5.22 -17.84 -0.33
CA GLY A 88 -3.99 -17.62 0.45
C GLY A 88 -4.20 -17.30 1.93
N LEU A 89 -5.44 -17.04 2.37
CA LEU A 89 -5.77 -16.80 3.77
C LEU A 89 -6.25 -18.06 4.53
N ARG A 90 -6.18 -19.25 3.92
CA ARG A 90 -6.63 -20.51 4.54
C ARG A 90 -5.64 -21.07 5.57
N ASP A 91 -4.36 -20.78 5.41
CA ASP A 91 -3.30 -21.19 6.33
C ASP A 91 -2.93 -19.99 7.22
N ARG A 92 -2.95 -20.19 8.55
CA ARG A 92 -2.80 -19.08 9.51
C ARG A 92 -1.42 -18.43 9.47
N GLU A 93 -0.37 -19.22 9.32
CA GLU A 93 1.01 -18.71 9.25
C GLU A 93 1.19 -17.86 7.99
N THR A 94 0.75 -18.38 6.84
CA THR A 94 0.75 -17.67 5.56
C THR A 94 -0.13 -16.41 5.59
N ALA A 95 -1.30 -16.49 6.24
CA ALA A 95 -2.23 -15.37 6.35
C ALA A 95 -1.70 -14.23 7.22
N ASN A 96 -0.87 -14.52 8.22
CA ASN A 96 -0.33 -13.49 9.10
C ASN A 96 0.75 -12.65 8.41
N GLU A 97 1.63 -13.27 7.64
CA GLU A 97 2.77 -12.61 6.99
C GLU A 97 2.37 -11.89 5.69
N ALA A 98 1.28 -12.34 5.07
CA ALA A 98 0.69 -11.77 3.88
C ALA A 98 0.54 -10.24 3.94
N VAL A 99 0.74 -9.59 2.78
CA VAL A 99 0.37 -8.19 2.59
C VAL A 99 -0.90 -8.14 1.75
N LEU A 100 -1.90 -7.45 2.27
CA LEU A 100 -3.21 -7.30 1.66
C LEU A 100 -3.40 -5.88 1.16
N THR A 101 -3.95 -5.76 -0.05
CA THR A 101 -4.49 -4.48 -0.52
C THR A 101 -5.81 -4.17 0.17
N ARG A 102 -6.22 -2.91 0.14
CA ARG A 102 -7.52 -2.50 0.65
C ARG A 102 -8.68 -3.28 0.00
N ILE A 103 -8.63 -3.52 -1.31
CA ILE A 103 -9.66 -4.29 -2.00
C ILE A 103 -9.72 -5.71 -1.45
N GLN A 104 -8.57 -6.38 -1.28
CA GLN A 104 -8.52 -7.73 -0.71
C GLN A 104 -9.08 -7.80 0.71
N VAL A 105 -8.80 -6.79 1.54
CA VAL A 105 -9.41 -6.66 2.87
C VAL A 105 -10.94 -6.56 2.76
N MET A 106 -11.46 -5.70 1.89
CA MET A 106 -12.91 -5.54 1.70
C MET A 106 -13.57 -6.84 1.21
N GLU A 107 -12.95 -7.52 0.26
CA GLU A 107 -13.43 -8.80 -0.26
C GLU A 107 -13.46 -9.87 0.81
N GLU A 108 -12.42 -9.98 1.63
CA GLU A 108 -12.37 -10.97 2.70
C GLU A 108 -13.41 -10.67 3.79
N ILE A 109 -13.46 -9.44 4.31
CA ILE A 109 -14.47 -9.03 5.30
C ILE A 109 -15.90 -9.28 4.77
N GLY A 110 -16.13 -9.00 3.47
CA GLY A 110 -17.41 -9.26 2.82
C GLY A 110 -17.82 -10.74 2.82
N LYS A 111 -16.87 -11.70 2.75
CA LYS A 111 -17.16 -13.13 2.87
C LYS A 111 -17.69 -13.50 4.26
N HIS A 112 -17.31 -12.74 5.29
CA HIS A 112 -17.80 -12.87 6.67
C HIS A 112 -19.08 -12.09 6.95
N GLN A 113 -19.66 -11.41 5.95
CA GLN A 113 -20.88 -10.60 6.08
C GLN A 113 -20.73 -9.44 7.08
N LEU A 114 -19.52 -8.91 7.24
CA LEU A 114 -19.18 -7.77 8.09
C LEU A 114 -18.99 -6.49 7.24
N ASP A 115 -18.96 -5.33 7.89
CA ASP A 115 -18.68 -4.05 7.22
C ASP A 115 -17.19 -3.73 7.29
N ALA A 116 -16.56 -3.55 6.13
CA ALA A 116 -15.16 -3.16 6.03
C ALA A 116 -14.90 -1.74 6.56
N GLN A 117 -15.92 -0.87 6.64
CA GLN A 117 -15.77 0.44 7.24
C GLN A 117 -15.42 0.37 8.73
N ASP A 118 -15.94 -0.62 9.45
CA ASP A 118 -15.63 -0.83 10.87
C ASP A 118 -14.14 -1.18 11.03
N PHE A 119 -13.63 -2.09 10.20
CA PHE A 119 -12.20 -2.41 10.16
C PHE A 119 -11.34 -1.17 9.87
N PHE A 120 -11.70 -0.34 8.89
CA PHE A 120 -10.92 0.87 8.57
C PHE A 120 -10.99 1.93 9.66
N ALA A 121 -12.08 1.99 10.42
CA ALA A 121 -12.19 2.86 11.59
C ALA A 121 -11.28 2.41 12.73
N ASP A 122 -11.18 1.09 12.95
CA ASP A 122 -10.39 0.50 14.04
C ASP A 122 -8.89 0.41 13.72
N CYS A 123 -8.55 -0.02 12.50
CA CYS A 123 -7.18 -0.32 12.06
C CYS A 123 -6.54 0.81 11.23
N GLY A 124 -7.32 1.86 10.94
CA GLY A 124 -6.90 3.00 10.13
C GLY A 124 -7.10 2.78 8.63
N ASN A 125 -7.41 3.86 7.91
CA ASN A 125 -7.74 3.84 6.49
C ASN A 125 -6.48 3.95 5.61
N GLN A 126 -5.80 2.82 5.42
CA GLN A 126 -4.54 2.69 4.69
C GLN A 126 -4.72 1.88 3.39
N PRO A 127 -3.78 1.98 2.42
CA PRO A 127 -3.91 1.23 1.17
C PRO A 127 -3.36 -0.20 1.25
N LEU A 128 -2.48 -0.50 2.21
CA LEU A 128 -1.90 -1.82 2.46
C LEU A 128 -2.07 -2.19 3.93
N TYR A 129 -2.23 -3.48 4.21
CA TYR A 129 -2.35 -4.04 5.55
C TYR A 129 -1.54 -5.32 5.67
N ARG A 130 -0.99 -5.55 6.86
CA ARG A 130 -0.52 -6.88 7.24
C ARG A 130 -1.74 -7.79 7.43
N GLY A 131 -1.69 -9.01 6.88
CA GLY A 131 -2.78 -9.97 7.00
C GLY A 131 -3.09 -10.32 8.45
N GLN A 132 -2.08 -10.34 9.33
CA GLN A 132 -2.28 -10.46 10.78
C GLN A 132 -3.30 -9.45 11.33
N ALA A 133 -3.27 -8.18 10.90
CA ALA A 133 -4.19 -7.16 11.39
C ALA A 133 -5.66 -7.50 11.06
N LEU A 134 -5.89 -8.05 9.86
CA LEU A 134 -7.21 -8.53 9.46
C LEU A 134 -7.63 -9.78 10.26
N MET A 135 -6.71 -10.73 10.43
CA MET A 135 -6.99 -11.98 11.15
C MET A 135 -7.33 -11.71 12.62
N ASP A 136 -6.56 -10.84 13.28
CA ASP A 136 -6.79 -10.45 14.67
C ASP A 136 -8.15 -9.73 14.82
N TRP A 137 -8.52 -8.86 13.87
CA TRP A 137 -9.81 -8.16 13.88
C TRP A 137 -11.00 -9.11 13.64
N LEU A 138 -10.84 -10.11 12.76
CA LEU A 138 -11.84 -11.17 12.54
C LEU A 138 -11.93 -12.16 13.72
N GLY A 139 -11.02 -12.09 14.68
CA GLY A 139 -11.00 -12.93 15.89
C GLY A 139 -10.36 -14.30 15.70
N TYR A 140 -9.41 -14.44 14.78
CA TYR A 140 -8.75 -15.71 14.47
C TYR A 140 -7.55 -16.07 15.35
#